data_AF-A0AAV4LLJ7-F1
#
_entry.id   AF-A0AAV4LLJ7-F1
#
_cell.length_a   1.000
_cell.length_b   1.000
_cell.length_c   1.000
_cell.angle_alpha   90.00
_cell.angle_beta   90.00
_cell.angle_gamma   90.00
#
_symmetry.space_group_name_H-M   'P 1'
#
loop_
_entity.id
_entity.type
_entity.pdbx_description
1 polymer ?
#
loop_
_entity_poly.entity_id
_entity_poly.type
_entity_poly.pdbx_seq_one_letter_code
_entity_poly.pdbx_strand_id
1 'polypeptide(L)'
;MLQHVSRSLRYSLEGFLKRTFYVYNEPMTEEDIVQIVKEHWLAMDEKNRDTIEVRVHMALSTESGVFERKGNRYVMREHVPDDLHDLAYKFLAEKMYPQKHGELLRHIQQVTKRSRGELMSRVDFERDWRFARLTSGEWTLTEWSIINDEVVDLMTTLNVRNANRQELLELVAVDSKGETIVFFPELDPRFQVGSDGQIELLAFQDPPSNEAKASDKRDKESHFMLNNEETEEKYMTAKKDLIASILMELEAYLNRLEERDQQIPQEVMAYFHNDDLKGIERLMQERKRNAEFSTDLQELLKKWNVKAEEMVHV
;
A
#
# COMPACT_ATOMS: atom_id res chain seq x y z
N MET A 1 7.32 -9.40 -3.62
CA MET A 1 6.12 -9.12 -4.45
C MET A 1 4.91 -9.95 -4.06
N LEU A 2 4.95 -11.30 -4.00
CA LEU A 2 3.77 -12.09 -3.59
C LEU A 2 3.32 -11.96 -2.13
N GLN A 3 4.22 -11.61 -1.20
CA GLN A 3 3.85 -11.43 0.21
C GLN A 3 2.77 -10.35 0.42
N HIS A 4 2.61 -9.45 -0.54
CA HIS A 4 1.66 -8.34 -0.53
C HIS A 4 0.29 -8.67 -1.17
N VAL A 5 0.18 -9.79 -1.91
CA VAL A 5 -0.99 -10.03 -2.79
C VAL A 5 -2.19 -10.62 -2.02
N SER A 6 -2.00 -11.17 -0.81
CA SER A 6 -2.97 -12.12 -0.26
C SER A 6 -3.37 -11.99 1.21
N ARG A 7 -2.78 -11.08 2.00
CA ARG A 7 -3.11 -10.99 3.44
C ARG A 7 -4.14 -9.91 3.79
N SER A 8 -4.23 -8.86 3.00
CA SER A 8 -5.10 -7.72 3.28
C SER A 8 -6.58 -7.93 2.95
N LEU A 9 -6.89 -8.36 1.73
CA LEU A 9 -8.27 -8.64 1.32
C LEU A 9 -8.49 -10.12 1.05
N ARG A 10 -9.58 -10.64 1.64
CA ARG A 10 -10.03 -12.00 1.38
C ARG A 10 -10.68 -12.04 -0.01
N TYR A 11 -9.93 -12.48 -1.01
CA TYR A 11 -10.44 -12.73 -2.36
C TYR A 11 -11.18 -14.06 -2.44
N SER A 12 -12.21 -14.13 -3.31
CA SER A 12 -12.68 -15.44 -3.79
C SER A 12 -11.53 -16.15 -4.50
N LEU A 13 -11.58 -17.48 -4.62
CA LEU A 13 -10.53 -18.23 -5.33
C LEU A 13 -10.32 -17.68 -6.75
N GLU A 14 -11.40 -17.44 -7.49
CA GLU A 14 -11.31 -16.91 -8.85
C GLU A 14 -10.77 -15.47 -8.88
N GLY A 15 -11.20 -14.61 -7.95
CA GLY A 15 -10.64 -13.26 -7.82
C GLY A 15 -9.15 -13.26 -7.49
N PHE A 16 -8.71 -14.18 -6.62
CA PHE A 16 -7.31 -14.38 -6.29
C PHE A 16 -6.50 -14.86 -7.50
N LEU A 17 -7.02 -15.83 -8.25
CA LEU A 17 -6.36 -16.32 -9.46
C LEU A 17 -6.22 -15.20 -10.50
N LYS A 18 -7.28 -14.42 -10.77
CA LYS A 18 -7.23 -13.27 -11.68
C LYS A 18 -6.13 -12.28 -11.30
N ARG A 19 -6.05 -11.93 -10.01
CA ARG A 19 -5.00 -11.03 -9.51
C ARG A 19 -3.61 -11.65 -9.64
N THR A 20 -3.48 -12.95 -9.35
CA THR A 20 -2.20 -13.68 -9.48
C THR A 20 -1.70 -13.61 -10.92
N PHE A 21 -2.53 -13.94 -11.89
CA PHE A 21 -2.17 -13.85 -13.30
C PHE A 21 -1.89 -12.42 -13.76
N TYR A 22 -2.62 -11.43 -13.26
CA TYR A 22 -2.36 -10.02 -13.56
C TYR A 22 -0.98 -9.57 -13.07
N VAL A 23 -0.64 -9.90 -11.82
CA VAL A 23 0.64 -9.51 -11.20
C VAL A 23 1.82 -10.23 -11.84
N TYR A 24 1.70 -11.53 -12.11
CA TYR A 24 2.77 -12.30 -12.74
C TYR A 24 2.94 -11.99 -14.23
N ASN A 25 1.83 -11.74 -14.92
CA ASN A 25 1.78 -11.50 -16.36
C ASN A 25 2.52 -12.55 -17.21
N GLU A 26 2.59 -13.80 -16.72
CA GLU A 26 3.29 -14.90 -17.37
C GLU A 26 2.43 -16.18 -17.41
N PRO A 27 2.59 -17.04 -18.44
CA PRO A 27 1.92 -18.34 -18.47
C PRO A 27 2.41 -19.27 -17.36
N MET A 28 1.49 -19.81 -16.56
CA MET A 28 1.79 -20.66 -15.40
C MET A 28 1.25 -22.09 -15.58
N THR A 29 1.93 -23.08 -15.01
CA THR A 29 1.41 -24.46 -14.97
C THR A 29 0.33 -24.59 -13.89
N GLU A 30 -0.50 -25.62 -13.97
CA GLU A 30 -1.52 -25.88 -12.95
C GLU A 30 -0.88 -26.14 -11.58
N GLU A 31 0.25 -26.85 -11.58
CA GLU A 31 1.04 -27.14 -10.39
C GLU A 31 1.56 -25.86 -9.72
N ASP A 32 2.11 -24.91 -10.49
CA ASP A 32 2.59 -23.63 -9.98
C ASP A 32 1.43 -22.83 -9.35
N ILE A 33 0.28 -22.79 -10.04
CA ILE A 33 -0.91 -22.07 -9.59
C ILE A 33 -1.42 -22.65 -8.26
N VAL A 34 -1.53 -23.98 -8.16
CA VAL A 34 -1.93 -24.67 -6.93
C VAL A 34 -0.97 -24.34 -5.79
N GLN A 35 0.34 -24.34 -6.05
CA GLN A 35 1.33 -24.01 -5.03
C GLN A 35 1.16 -22.57 -4.53
N ILE A 36 0.99 -21.60 -5.44
CA ILE A 36 0.72 -20.19 -5.08
C ILE A 36 -0.55 -20.07 -4.24
N VAL A 37 -1.63 -20.75 -4.61
CA VAL A 37 -2.89 -20.75 -3.84
C VAL A 37 -2.68 -21.34 -2.44
N LYS A 38 -1.90 -22.41 -2.32
CA LYS A 38 -1.60 -23.04 -1.02
C LYS A 38 -0.75 -22.16 -0.10
N GLU A 39 0.19 -21.42 -0.65
CA GLU A 39 1.09 -20.56 0.12
C GLU A 39 0.41 -19.24 0.52
N HIS A 40 -0.34 -18.64 -0.41
CA HIS A 40 -0.77 -17.26 -0.29
C HIS A 40 -2.27 -17.11 0.02
N TRP A 41 -3.13 -17.90 -0.60
CA TRP A 41 -4.59 -17.77 -0.42
C TRP A 41 -5.09 -18.54 0.81
N LEU A 42 -4.54 -19.73 1.07
CA LEU A 42 -4.94 -20.60 2.18
C LEU A 42 -4.54 -20.15 3.58
N ALA A 43 -3.67 -19.16 3.71
CA ALA A 43 -3.28 -18.62 5.02
C ALA A 43 -4.47 -18.03 5.82
N MET A 44 -5.67 -18.01 5.24
CA MET A 44 -6.79 -17.16 5.67
C MET A 44 -8.05 -17.84 6.24
N ASP A 45 -8.23 -19.18 6.22
CA ASP A 45 -9.20 -19.96 7.07
C ASP A 45 -9.71 -21.30 6.47
N GLU A 46 -9.38 -21.69 5.24
CA GLU A 46 -9.97 -22.93 4.67
C GLU A 46 -9.24 -24.21 5.12
N LYS A 47 -9.94 -25.00 5.95
CA LYS A 47 -9.42 -26.26 6.55
C LYS A 47 -9.28 -27.44 5.57
N ASN A 48 -9.73 -27.32 4.32
CA ASN A 48 -9.84 -28.48 3.42
C ASN A 48 -8.85 -28.40 2.25
N ARG A 49 -7.56 -28.57 2.57
CA ARG A 49 -6.45 -28.52 1.61
C ARG A 49 -6.59 -29.54 0.48
N ASP A 50 -7.21 -30.68 0.76
CA ASP A 50 -7.35 -31.83 -0.16
C ASP A 50 -8.32 -31.58 -1.34
N THR A 51 -8.97 -30.41 -1.37
CA THR A 51 -9.95 -30.04 -2.43
C THR A 51 -9.47 -28.90 -3.32
N ILE A 52 -8.27 -28.37 -3.09
CA ILE A 52 -7.83 -27.12 -3.73
C ILE A 52 -7.42 -27.35 -5.16
N GLU A 53 -6.69 -28.43 -5.42
CA GLU A 53 -6.35 -28.88 -6.76
C GLU A 53 -7.62 -28.98 -7.62
N VAL A 54 -8.66 -29.61 -7.07
CA VAL A 54 -9.94 -29.78 -7.76
C VAL A 54 -10.60 -28.42 -8.02
N ARG A 55 -10.62 -27.52 -7.04
CA ARG A 55 -11.24 -26.19 -7.19
C ARG A 55 -10.48 -25.28 -8.15
N VAL A 56 -9.15 -25.29 -8.09
CA VAL A 56 -8.28 -24.58 -9.03
C VAL A 56 -8.51 -25.12 -10.43
N HIS A 57 -8.48 -26.44 -10.60
CA HIS A 57 -8.77 -27.09 -11.87
C HIS A 57 -10.13 -26.69 -12.44
N MET A 58 -11.18 -26.70 -11.61
CA MET A 58 -12.53 -26.28 -12.01
C MET A 58 -12.57 -24.80 -12.44
N ALA A 59 -11.93 -23.91 -11.69
CA ALA A 59 -11.86 -22.49 -12.03
C ALA A 59 -11.13 -22.24 -13.35
N LEU A 60 -9.99 -22.92 -13.56
CA LEU A 60 -9.18 -22.82 -14.77
C LEU A 60 -9.84 -23.45 -16.00
N SER A 61 -10.64 -24.50 -15.81
CA SER A 61 -11.29 -25.26 -16.88
C SER A 61 -12.70 -24.77 -17.24
N THR A 62 -13.17 -23.69 -16.63
CA THR A 62 -14.50 -23.13 -16.92
C THR A 62 -14.54 -22.58 -18.34
N GLU A 63 -15.41 -23.11 -19.19
CA GLU A 63 -15.48 -22.80 -20.64
C GLU A 63 -15.65 -21.30 -20.92
N SER A 64 -16.49 -20.64 -20.13
CA SER A 64 -16.75 -19.20 -20.20
C SER A 64 -15.89 -18.36 -19.24
N GLY A 65 -14.87 -18.95 -18.62
CA GLY A 65 -13.99 -18.26 -17.69
C GLY A 65 -12.96 -17.36 -18.37
N VAL A 66 -12.20 -16.66 -17.55
CA VAL A 66 -11.12 -15.74 -17.96
C VAL A 66 -9.80 -16.44 -18.28
N PHE A 67 -9.68 -17.74 -18.04
CA PHE A 67 -8.46 -18.49 -18.25
C PHE A 67 -8.53 -19.29 -19.56
N GLU A 68 -7.40 -19.42 -20.22
CA GLU A 68 -7.23 -20.23 -21.42
C GLU A 68 -6.02 -21.14 -21.25
N ARG A 69 -6.17 -22.40 -21.63
CA ARG A 69 -5.07 -23.36 -21.63
C ARG A 69 -4.30 -23.29 -22.95
N LYS A 70 -3.03 -22.94 -22.89
CA LYS A 70 -2.07 -22.96 -24.01
C LYS A 70 -1.02 -24.04 -23.75
N GLY A 71 -1.27 -25.25 -24.27
CA GLY A 71 -0.44 -26.43 -24.02
C GLY A 71 -0.59 -26.96 -22.60
N ASN A 72 0.49 -26.96 -21.83
CA ASN A 72 0.49 -27.34 -20.41
C ASN A 72 0.43 -26.15 -19.45
N ARG A 73 0.27 -24.93 -19.97
CA ARG A 73 0.18 -23.70 -19.18
C ARG A 73 -1.15 -23.01 -19.38
N TYR A 74 -1.54 -22.23 -18.40
CA TYR A 74 -2.70 -21.34 -18.47
C TYR A 74 -2.24 -19.90 -18.66
N VAL A 75 -3.07 -19.10 -19.33
CA VAL A 75 -2.92 -17.65 -19.48
C VAL A 75 -4.28 -16.98 -19.24
N MET A 76 -4.28 -15.68 -18.97
CA MET A 76 -5.51 -14.89 -19.07
C MET A 76 -5.90 -14.72 -20.53
N ARG A 77 -7.20 -14.83 -20.81
CA ARG A 77 -7.79 -14.48 -22.09
C ARG A 77 -7.63 -12.99 -22.34
N GLU A 78 -7.51 -12.63 -23.61
CA GLU A 78 -7.53 -11.23 -24.01
C GLU A 78 -8.88 -10.60 -23.63
N HIS A 79 -8.83 -9.37 -23.15
CA HIS A 79 -10.04 -8.62 -22.84
C HIS A 79 -10.84 -8.40 -24.12
N VAL A 80 -12.11 -8.83 -24.12
CA VAL A 80 -13.06 -8.50 -25.18
C VAL A 80 -13.77 -7.21 -24.77
N PRO A 81 -13.65 -6.12 -25.56
CA PRO A 81 -14.32 -4.86 -25.24
C PRO A 81 -15.83 -5.04 -25.06
N ASP A 82 -16.34 -4.56 -23.93
CA ASP A 82 -17.77 -4.53 -23.61
C ASP A 82 -18.11 -3.22 -22.90
N ASP A 83 -18.99 -2.43 -23.52
CA ASP A 83 -19.40 -1.12 -23.01
C ASP A 83 -19.95 -1.16 -21.58
N LEU A 84 -20.63 -2.26 -21.18
CA LEU A 84 -21.21 -2.38 -19.84
C LEU A 84 -20.13 -2.68 -18.80
N HIS A 85 -19.17 -3.53 -19.13
CA HIS A 85 -18.01 -3.78 -18.28
C HIS A 85 -17.14 -2.52 -18.19
N ASP A 86 -16.93 -1.80 -19.28
CA ASP A 86 -16.16 -0.55 -19.27
C ASP A 86 -16.80 0.53 -18.41
N LEU A 87 -18.13 0.61 -18.36
CA LEU A 87 -18.83 1.50 -17.44
C LEU A 87 -18.64 1.08 -15.97
N ALA A 88 -18.72 -0.20 -15.66
CA ALA A 88 -18.43 -0.70 -14.31
C ALA A 88 -16.98 -0.44 -13.90
N TYR A 89 -16.04 -0.65 -14.82
CA TYR A 89 -14.62 -0.41 -14.61
C TYR A 89 -14.36 1.06 -14.29
N LYS A 90 -14.88 1.98 -15.11
CA LYS A 90 -14.78 3.44 -14.87
C LYS A 90 -15.38 3.82 -13.53
N PHE A 91 -16.54 3.28 -13.20
CA PHE A 91 -17.18 3.56 -11.91
C PHE A 91 -16.34 3.09 -10.72
N LEU A 92 -15.74 1.90 -10.79
CA LEU A 92 -14.81 1.44 -9.75
C LEU A 92 -13.57 2.33 -9.68
N ALA A 93 -12.95 2.63 -10.82
CA ALA A 93 -11.77 3.47 -10.90
C ALA A 93 -12.01 4.89 -10.36
N GLU A 94 -13.20 5.46 -10.57
CA GLU A 94 -13.59 6.76 -10.00
C GLU A 94 -13.90 6.68 -8.51
N LYS A 95 -14.55 5.59 -8.06
CA LYS A 95 -14.92 5.42 -6.65
C LYS A 95 -13.74 5.03 -5.77
N MET A 96 -12.73 4.39 -6.34
CA MET A 96 -11.58 3.86 -5.62
C MET A 96 -11.98 3.04 -4.40
N TYR A 97 -13.08 2.28 -4.50
CA TYR A 97 -13.64 1.48 -3.41
C TYR A 97 -14.44 0.27 -3.94
N PRO A 98 -14.31 -0.94 -3.37
CA PRO A 98 -15.02 -2.13 -3.82
C PRO A 98 -16.53 -1.97 -3.74
N GLN A 99 -17.25 -2.44 -4.76
CA GLN A 99 -18.71 -2.25 -4.86
C GLN A 99 -19.45 -3.57 -4.92
N LYS A 100 -20.62 -3.63 -4.29
CA LYS A 100 -21.53 -4.76 -4.45
C LYS A 100 -22.04 -4.81 -5.89
N HIS A 101 -22.28 -6.02 -6.38
CA HIS A 101 -22.81 -6.25 -7.73
C HIS A 101 -24.05 -5.39 -8.04
N GLY A 102 -24.98 -5.27 -7.07
CA GLY A 102 -26.19 -4.46 -7.22
C GLY A 102 -25.93 -2.96 -7.43
N GLU A 103 -24.88 -2.40 -6.81
CA GLU A 103 -24.51 -0.98 -6.97
C GLU A 103 -23.87 -0.75 -8.34
N LEU A 104 -23.02 -1.67 -8.81
CA LEU A 104 -22.48 -1.63 -10.17
C LEU A 104 -23.60 -1.64 -11.22
N LEU A 105 -24.56 -2.56 -11.09
CA LEU A 105 -25.70 -2.63 -12.00
C LEU A 105 -26.59 -1.37 -11.92
N ARG A 106 -26.78 -0.80 -10.73
CA ARG A 106 -27.53 0.43 -10.55
C ARG A 106 -26.86 1.60 -11.25
N HIS A 107 -25.53 1.71 -11.15
CA HIS A 107 -24.77 2.73 -11.86
C HIS A 107 -24.91 2.56 -13.38
N ILE A 108 -24.68 1.35 -13.91
CA ILE A 108 -24.86 1.05 -15.33
C ILE A 108 -26.29 1.37 -15.78
N GLN A 109 -27.31 1.02 -14.99
CA GLN A 109 -28.70 1.34 -15.26
C GLN A 109 -28.95 2.85 -15.34
N GLN A 110 -28.37 3.63 -14.42
CA GLN A 110 -28.53 5.09 -14.40
C GLN A 110 -27.95 5.75 -15.65
N VAL A 111 -26.81 5.25 -16.14
CA VAL A 111 -26.12 5.78 -17.32
C VAL A 111 -26.81 5.32 -18.61
N THR A 112 -27.07 4.02 -18.76
CA THR A 112 -27.57 3.42 -20.01
C THR A 112 -29.08 3.45 -20.17
N LYS A 113 -29.84 3.71 -19.08
CA LYS A 113 -31.30 3.61 -19.01
C LYS A 113 -31.89 2.22 -19.33
N ARG A 114 -31.06 1.17 -19.32
CA ARG A 114 -31.49 -0.21 -19.55
C ARG A 114 -32.25 -0.79 -18.34
N SER A 115 -33.06 -1.82 -18.58
CA SER A 115 -33.79 -2.48 -17.50
C SER A 115 -32.86 -3.33 -16.63
N ARG A 116 -33.14 -3.44 -15.32
CA ARG A 116 -32.34 -4.27 -14.41
C ARG A 116 -32.31 -5.74 -14.84
N GLY A 117 -33.41 -6.27 -15.36
CA GLY A 117 -33.49 -7.67 -15.82
C GLY A 117 -32.59 -7.95 -17.02
N GLU A 118 -32.50 -7.01 -17.96
CA GLU A 118 -31.56 -7.10 -19.08
C GLU A 118 -30.10 -7.04 -18.61
N LEU A 119 -29.79 -6.14 -17.66
CA LEU A 119 -28.43 -6.02 -17.16
C LEU A 119 -27.98 -7.27 -16.39
N MET A 120 -28.85 -7.86 -15.57
CA MET A 120 -28.55 -9.10 -14.84
C MET A 120 -28.22 -10.29 -15.77
N SER A 121 -28.75 -10.33 -16.99
CA SER A 121 -28.48 -11.42 -17.93
C SER A 121 -27.27 -11.14 -18.85
N ARG A 122 -26.86 -9.88 -18.99
CA ARG A 122 -25.76 -9.47 -19.87
C ARG A 122 -24.45 -9.22 -19.12
N VAL A 123 -24.52 -8.66 -17.92
CA VAL A 123 -23.35 -8.24 -17.17
C VAL A 123 -22.85 -9.41 -16.32
N ASP A 124 -21.78 -10.04 -16.81
CA ASP A 124 -21.08 -11.11 -16.09
C ASP A 124 -19.63 -10.69 -15.84
N PHE A 125 -19.36 -10.15 -14.66
CA PHE A 125 -18.01 -9.70 -14.28
C PHE A 125 -17.05 -10.88 -14.04
N GLU A 126 -17.55 -12.12 -13.91
CA GLU A 126 -16.64 -13.26 -13.77
C GLU A 126 -15.87 -13.51 -15.08
N ARG A 127 -16.40 -13.07 -16.23
CA ARG A 127 -15.77 -13.23 -17.54
C ARG A 127 -14.74 -12.17 -17.90
N ASP A 128 -14.61 -11.14 -17.08
CA ASP A 128 -13.65 -10.06 -17.32
C ASP A 128 -12.55 -10.10 -16.24
N TRP A 129 -11.31 -10.28 -16.67
CA TRP A 129 -10.16 -10.42 -15.77
C TRP A 129 -9.84 -9.13 -15.02
N ARG A 130 -10.32 -7.96 -15.50
CA ARG A 130 -10.13 -6.67 -14.82
C ARG A 130 -10.83 -6.62 -13.47
N PHE A 131 -11.83 -7.47 -13.26
CA PHE A 131 -12.62 -7.52 -12.04
C PHE A 131 -12.24 -8.74 -11.20
N ALA A 132 -11.93 -8.51 -9.93
CA ALA A 132 -11.79 -9.56 -8.94
C ALA A 132 -12.89 -9.44 -7.89
N ARG A 133 -13.33 -10.58 -7.39
CA ARG A 133 -14.38 -10.65 -6.36
C ARG A 133 -13.78 -10.96 -4.99
N LEU A 134 -14.27 -10.26 -3.98
CA LEU A 134 -13.94 -10.52 -2.57
C LEU A 134 -14.85 -11.63 -2.01
N THR A 135 -14.42 -12.31 -0.95
CA THR A 135 -15.23 -13.34 -0.27
C THR A 135 -16.51 -12.77 0.34
N SER A 136 -16.50 -11.48 0.69
CA SER A 136 -17.66 -10.73 1.16
C SER A 136 -18.67 -10.39 0.04
N GLY A 137 -18.28 -10.56 -1.22
CA GLY A 137 -19.15 -10.45 -2.40
C GLY A 137 -19.02 -9.13 -3.17
N GLU A 138 -18.25 -8.17 -2.67
CA GLU A 138 -17.88 -6.96 -3.40
C GLU A 138 -16.91 -7.26 -4.55
N TRP A 139 -16.94 -6.38 -5.55
CA TRP A 139 -16.09 -6.38 -6.73
C TRP A 139 -15.06 -5.27 -6.63
N THR A 140 -13.83 -5.60 -6.98
CA THR A 140 -12.66 -4.72 -7.01
C THR A 140 -11.96 -4.83 -8.36
N LEU A 141 -11.03 -3.92 -8.65
CA LEU A 141 -10.17 -4.04 -9.83
C LEU A 141 -8.92 -4.87 -9.52
N THR A 142 -8.49 -5.69 -10.47
CA THR A 142 -7.29 -6.53 -10.33
C THR A 142 -6.00 -5.73 -10.31
N GLU A 143 -5.99 -4.58 -10.99
CA GLU A 143 -4.84 -3.66 -11.05
C GLU A 143 -4.62 -2.83 -9.79
N TRP A 144 -5.55 -2.88 -8.84
CA TRP A 144 -5.40 -2.13 -7.59
C TRP A 144 -4.30 -2.72 -6.71
N SER A 145 -3.39 -1.84 -6.29
CA SER A 145 -2.34 -2.14 -5.32
C SER A 145 -2.88 -1.86 -3.92
N ILE A 146 -3.37 -2.91 -3.27
CA ILE A 146 -3.95 -2.82 -1.92
C ILE A 146 -2.84 -2.85 -0.90
N ILE A 147 -2.74 -1.77 -0.13
CA ILE A 147 -1.61 -1.54 0.77
C ILE A 147 -1.91 -1.79 2.26
N ASN A 148 -2.94 -2.57 2.60
CA ASN A 148 -3.30 -2.70 4.02
C ASN A 148 -2.16 -3.39 4.83
N ASP A 149 -1.40 -4.30 4.23
CA ASP A 149 -0.30 -4.99 4.92
C ASP A 149 0.87 -4.03 5.21
N GLU A 150 1.20 -3.19 4.23
CA GLU A 150 2.20 -2.13 4.31
C GLU A 150 1.81 -1.11 5.39
N VAL A 151 0.52 -0.80 5.51
CA VAL A 151 0.01 0.06 6.58
C VAL A 151 0.14 -0.62 7.95
N VAL A 152 -0.15 -1.92 8.06
CA VAL A 152 0.08 -2.67 9.32
C VAL A 152 1.55 -2.63 9.71
N ASP A 153 2.45 -2.91 8.77
CA ASP A 153 3.89 -2.93 8.98
C ASP A 153 4.40 -1.53 9.37
N LEU A 154 3.90 -0.49 8.71
CA LEU A 154 4.21 0.91 9.02
C LEU A 154 3.75 1.28 10.43
N MET A 155 2.48 1.04 10.76
CA MET A 155 1.92 1.37 12.08
C MET A 155 2.63 0.62 13.22
N THR A 156 3.00 -0.64 12.96
CA THR A 156 3.75 -1.47 13.92
C THR A 156 5.18 -0.97 14.06
N THR A 157 5.85 -0.62 12.97
CA THR A 157 7.23 -0.08 12.96
C THR A 157 7.31 1.27 13.66
N LEU A 158 6.32 2.14 13.45
CA LEU A 158 6.22 3.44 14.12
C LEU A 158 5.69 3.33 15.55
N ASN A 159 5.26 2.14 15.99
CA ASN A 159 4.60 1.91 17.27
C ASN A 159 3.40 2.87 17.49
N VAL A 160 2.61 3.08 16.43
CA VAL A 160 1.43 3.94 16.43
C VAL A 160 0.18 3.08 16.34
N ARG A 161 -0.69 3.18 17.36
CA ARG A 161 -1.96 2.47 17.39
C ARG A 161 -3.05 3.15 16.56
N ASN A 162 -3.03 4.47 16.50
CA ASN A 162 -4.04 5.31 15.84
C ASN A 162 -3.39 6.31 14.91
N ALA A 163 -3.84 6.38 13.66
CA ALA A 163 -3.36 7.36 12.70
C ALA A 163 -4.45 7.83 11.75
N ASN A 164 -4.26 9.01 11.17
CA ASN A 164 -5.16 9.50 10.13
C ASN A 164 -4.95 8.70 8.83
N ARG A 165 -6.05 8.32 8.17
CA ARG A 165 -6.01 7.58 6.89
C ARG A 165 -5.16 8.27 5.82
N GLN A 166 -5.25 9.59 5.70
CA GLN A 166 -4.55 10.35 4.67
C GLN A 166 -3.04 10.37 4.92
N GLU A 167 -2.63 10.53 6.18
CA GLU A 167 -1.22 10.47 6.59
C GLU A 167 -0.62 9.08 6.31
N LEU A 168 -1.35 8.01 6.61
CA LEU A 168 -0.93 6.64 6.29
C LEU A 168 -0.73 6.44 4.80
N LEU A 169 -1.67 6.93 3.98
CA LEU A 169 -1.57 6.86 2.52
C LEU A 169 -0.36 7.63 2.00
N GLU A 170 -0.10 8.83 2.52
CA GLU A 170 1.05 9.65 2.12
C GLU A 170 2.38 9.00 2.48
N LEU A 171 2.47 8.34 3.63
CA LEU A 171 3.69 7.65 4.07
C LEU A 171 3.98 6.40 3.24
N VAL A 172 2.96 5.66 2.82
CA VAL A 172 3.15 4.43 2.01
C VAL A 172 3.32 4.74 0.51
N ALA A 173 2.69 5.82 0.01
CA ALA A 173 2.70 6.15 -1.42
C ALA A 173 4.04 6.67 -1.97
N VAL A 174 5.03 6.96 -1.11
CA VAL A 174 6.34 7.48 -1.54
C VAL A 174 7.08 6.50 -2.48
N ASP A 175 6.82 5.20 -2.35
CA ASP A 175 7.59 4.15 -3.04
C ASP A 175 6.89 3.57 -4.28
N SER A 176 5.63 3.92 -4.55
CA SER A 176 4.78 3.25 -5.54
C SER A 176 4.52 4.12 -6.77
N LYS A 177 5.56 4.33 -7.60
CA LYS A 177 5.44 5.12 -8.84
C LYS A 177 4.64 4.38 -9.91
N GLY A 178 3.41 4.84 -10.13
CA GLY A 178 2.58 4.47 -11.29
C GLY A 178 1.48 3.44 -11.02
N GLU A 179 1.36 2.95 -9.79
CA GLU A 179 0.29 2.02 -9.40
C GLU A 179 -0.90 2.77 -8.79
N THR A 180 -2.10 2.27 -9.03
CA THR A 180 -3.31 2.75 -8.37
C THR A 180 -3.36 2.15 -6.96
N ILE A 181 -2.85 2.91 -6.00
CA ILE A 181 -2.78 2.51 -4.59
C ILE A 181 -4.15 2.69 -3.95
N VAL A 182 -4.60 1.67 -3.23
CA VAL A 182 -5.85 1.70 -2.47
C VAL A 182 -5.65 1.13 -1.07
N PHE A 183 -6.37 1.69 -0.11
CA PHE A 183 -6.34 1.26 1.29
C PHE A 183 -7.76 1.10 1.79
N PHE A 184 -8.12 -0.11 2.22
CA PHE A 184 -9.48 -0.48 2.67
C PHE A 184 -9.46 -1.04 4.09
N PRO A 185 -9.24 -0.18 5.10
CA PRO A 185 -9.24 -0.61 6.50
C PRO A 185 -10.60 -1.19 6.93
N GLU A 186 -11.70 -0.74 6.32
CA GLU A 186 -13.05 -1.21 6.66
C GLU A 186 -13.31 -2.67 6.27
N LEU A 187 -12.51 -3.21 5.34
CA LEU A 187 -12.64 -4.58 4.81
C LEU A 187 -11.63 -5.55 5.41
N ASP A 188 -10.79 -5.07 6.33
CA ASP A 188 -9.71 -5.83 6.93
C ASP A 188 -9.90 -5.88 8.45
N PRO A 189 -10.07 -7.08 9.04
CA PRO A 189 -10.41 -7.24 10.45
C PRO A 189 -9.31 -6.77 11.41
N ARG A 190 -8.11 -6.44 10.91
CA ARG A 190 -7.03 -5.89 11.74
C ARG A 190 -7.26 -4.41 12.08
N PHE A 191 -8.12 -3.71 11.33
CA PHE A 191 -8.36 -2.29 11.53
C PHE A 191 -9.75 -2.03 12.09
N GLN A 192 -9.86 -0.94 12.85
CA GLN A 192 -11.11 -0.32 13.23
C GLN A 192 -11.10 1.13 12.73
N VAL A 193 -12.17 1.52 12.04
CA VAL A 193 -12.30 2.88 11.49
C VAL A 193 -13.22 3.70 12.39
N GLY A 194 -12.68 4.77 12.98
CA GLY A 194 -13.41 5.74 13.77
C GLY A 194 -14.36 6.60 12.94
N SER A 195 -15.35 7.22 13.58
CA SER A 195 -16.30 8.12 12.93
C SER A 195 -15.67 9.40 12.38
N ASP A 196 -14.49 9.77 12.88
CA ASP A 196 -13.65 10.88 12.46
C ASP A 196 -12.62 10.50 11.37
N GLY A 197 -12.65 9.24 10.89
CA GLY A 197 -11.72 8.74 9.88
C GLY A 197 -10.35 8.33 10.44
N GLN A 198 -10.20 8.26 11.77
CA GLN A 198 -9.04 7.67 12.41
C GLN A 198 -9.02 6.16 12.22
N ILE A 199 -7.83 5.62 11.98
CA ILE A 199 -7.60 4.19 11.80
C ILE A 199 -6.92 3.66 13.05
N GLU A 200 -7.56 2.73 13.74
CA GLU A 200 -7.01 2.00 14.87
C GLU A 200 -6.56 0.61 14.42
N LEU A 201 -5.33 0.21 14.77
CA LEU A 201 -4.85 -1.16 14.57
C LEU A 201 -5.23 -2.03 15.79
N LEU A 202 -6.14 -2.98 15.60
CA LEU A 202 -6.70 -3.83 16.66
C LEU A 202 -5.74 -4.91 17.17
N ALA A 203 -4.82 -5.36 16.30
CA ALA A 203 -3.81 -6.36 16.64
C ALA A 203 -2.50 -5.70 17.14
N PHE A 204 -2.59 -4.49 17.69
CA PHE A 204 -1.45 -3.84 18.34
C PHE A 204 -1.11 -4.66 19.60
N GLN A 205 0.06 -5.30 19.63
CA GLN A 205 0.57 -5.85 20.87
C GLN A 205 0.93 -4.66 21.76
N ASP A 206 0.04 -4.32 22.69
CA ASP A 206 0.38 -3.39 23.76
C ASP A 206 1.65 -3.95 24.45
N PRO A 207 2.72 -3.15 24.66
CA PRO A 207 3.78 -3.55 25.57
C PRO A 207 3.13 -3.92 26.90
N PRO A 208 3.58 -4.96 27.62
CA PRO A 208 2.87 -5.50 28.78
C PRO A 208 2.63 -4.37 29.79
N SER A 209 1.40 -3.83 29.78
CA SER A 209 0.98 -2.76 30.66
C SER A 209 0.90 -3.34 32.06
N ASN A 210 1.74 -2.82 32.95
CA ASN A 210 1.97 -3.32 34.29
C ASN A 210 0.82 -2.98 35.27
N GLU A 211 -0.43 -3.07 34.82
CA GLU A 211 -1.61 -2.72 35.61
C GLU A 211 -2.73 -3.78 35.47
N ALA A 212 -2.47 -4.97 35.99
CA ALA A 212 -3.53 -5.88 36.43
C ALA A 212 -3.00 -6.89 37.46
N LYS A 213 -2.60 -6.40 38.64
CA LYS A 213 -2.48 -7.25 39.83
C LYS A 213 -3.82 -7.28 40.55
N ALA A 214 -4.57 -8.37 40.41
CA ALA A 214 -5.23 -9.07 41.51
C ALA A 214 -6.07 -10.26 41.00
N SER A 215 -5.47 -11.46 40.96
CA SER A 215 -5.95 -12.62 41.73
C SER A 215 -5.25 -13.92 41.32
N ASP A 216 -4.50 -14.46 42.28
CA ASP A 216 -4.43 -15.87 42.67
C ASP A 216 -3.74 -16.92 41.76
N LYS A 217 -2.49 -17.20 42.16
CA LYS A 217 -1.86 -18.51 42.42
C LYS A 217 -1.23 -19.33 41.28
N ARG A 218 0.10 -19.29 41.35
CA ARG A 218 1.05 -20.39 41.64
C ARG A 218 1.80 -21.01 40.46
N ASP A 219 3.08 -20.64 40.49
CA ASP A 219 4.25 -21.49 40.35
C ASP A 219 4.60 -21.97 38.94
N LYS A 220 5.37 -21.12 38.25
CA LYS A 220 6.58 -21.48 37.50
C LYS A 220 7.37 -20.22 37.11
N GLU A 221 7.97 -19.57 38.09
CA GLU A 221 9.03 -18.57 37.89
C GLU A 221 10.39 -19.21 38.22
N SER A 222 11.25 -19.36 37.22
CA SER A 222 12.71 -19.32 37.36
C SER A 222 13.39 -19.53 36.01
N HIS A 223 13.07 -18.71 34.99
CA HIS A 223 13.96 -18.42 33.86
C HIS A 223 13.31 -17.43 32.89
N PHE A 224 13.34 -16.13 33.18
CA PHE A 224 13.31 -15.06 32.15
C PHE A 224 13.41 -13.68 32.84
N MET A 225 14.61 -13.25 33.22
CA MET A 225 14.83 -11.92 33.81
C MET A 225 16.18 -11.34 33.36
N LEU A 226 16.53 -11.43 32.08
CA LEU A 226 17.78 -10.84 31.56
C LEU A 226 17.72 -10.21 30.15
N ASN A 227 16.57 -10.11 29.48
CA ASN A 227 16.53 -9.65 28.07
C ASN A 227 15.83 -8.30 27.79
N ASN A 228 15.23 -7.63 28.78
CA ASN A 228 14.46 -6.40 28.50
C ASN A 228 15.32 -5.13 28.42
N GLU A 229 16.38 -5.00 29.24
CA GLU A 229 17.22 -3.79 29.24
C GLU A 229 18.04 -3.65 27.95
N GLU A 230 18.56 -4.76 27.40
CA GLU A 230 19.27 -4.75 26.11
C GLU A 230 18.40 -4.34 24.91
N THR A 231 17.08 -4.56 24.99
CA THR A 231 16.17 -4.34 23.86
C THR A 231 15.75 -2.87 23.78
N GLU A 232 15.49 -2.23 24.92
CA GLU A 232 15.25 -0.78 24.99
C GLU A 232 16.49 0.04 24.65
N GLU A 233 17.67 -0.40 25.09
CA GLU A 233 18.94 0.26 24.79
C GLU A 233 19.30 0.17 23.29
N LYS A 234 19.05 -0.98 22.64
CA LYS A 234 19.20 -1.15 21.18
C LYS A 234 18.22 -0.27 20.39
N TYR A 235 16.97 -0.16 20.83
CA TYR A 235 15.95 0.67 20.16
C TYR A 235 16.27 2.16 20.28
N MET A 236 16.68 2.62 21.47
CA MET A 236 17.08 4.02 21.69
C MET A 236 18.36 4.36 20.92
N THR A 237 19.29 3.41 20.78
CA THR A 237 20.50 3.59 19.96
C THR A 237 20.15 3.70 18.47
N ALA A 238 19.32 2.79 17.94
CA ALA A 238 18.90 2.82 16.54
C ALA A 238 18.13 4.10 16.16
N LYS A 239 17.27 4.60 17.06
CA LYS A 239 16.56 5.88 16.86
C LYS A 239 17.51 7.08 16.85
N LYS A 240 18.51 7.09 17.74
CA LYS A 240 19.56 8.13 17.76
C LYS A 240 20.39 8.10 16.47
N ASP A 241 20.75 6.92 15.99
CA ASP A 241 21.49 6.74 14.75
C ASP A 241 20.71 7.22 13.51
N LEU A 242 19.41 6.93 13.45
CA LEU A 242 18.54 7.41 12.37
C LEU A 242 18.42 8.94 12.38
N ILE A 243 18.18 9.54 13.55
CA ILE A 243 18.10 11.00 13.69
C ILE A 243 19.44 11.64 13.28
N ALA A 244 20.57 11.08 13.71
CA ALA A 244 21.89 11.55 13.32
C ALA A 244 22.10 11.47 11.80
N SER A 245 21.68 10.38 11.16
CA SER A 245 21.79 10.22 9.71
C SER A 245 20.96 11.25 8.95
N ILE A 246 19.72 11.52 9.40
CA ILE A 246 18.84 12.52 8.77
C ILE A 246 19.43 13.92 8.93
N LEU A 247 19.95 14.27 10.12
CA LEU A 247 20.59 15.55 10.37
C LEU A 247 21.84 15.75 9.48
N MET A 248 22.67 14.71 9.36
CA MET A 248 23.84 14.74 8.47
C MET A 248 23.43 14.95 7.00
N GLU A 249 22.36 14.31 6.53
CA GLU A 249 21.91 14.46 5.16
C GLU A 249 21.35 15.87 4.89
N LEU A 250 20.59 16.41 5.85
CA LEU A 250 20.07 17.79 5.78
C LEU A 250 21.20 18.83 5.77
N GLU A 251 22.23 18.65 6.60
CA GLU A 251 23.43 19.50 6.56
C GLU A 251 24.17 19.39 5.21
N ALA A 252 24.26 18.18 4.64
CA ALA A 252 24.85 17.99 3.33
C ALA A 252 24.06 18.70 2.22
N TYR A 253 22.72 18.69 2.27
CA TYR A 253 21.89 19.46 1.33
C TYR A 253 22.07 20.96 1.49
N LEU A 254 22.17 21.44 2.73
CA LEU A 254 22.43 22.85 3.01
C LEU A 254 23.77 23.31 2.40
N ASN A 255 24.82 22.54 2.61
CA ASN A 255 26.14 22.82 2.02
C ASN A 255 26.09 22.86 0.50
N ARG A 256 25.34 21.94 -0.15
CA ARG A 256 25.16 21.97 -1.61
C ARG A 256 24.41 23.22 -2.10
N LEU A 257 23.42 23.70 -1.34
CA LEU A 257 22.70 24.93 -1.68
C LEU A 257 23.61 26.16 -1.55
N GLU A 258 24.47 26.20 -0.52
CA GLU A 258 25.46 27.26 -0.35
C GLU A 258 26.52 27.25 -1.46
N GLU A 259 27.04 26.08 -1.82
CA GLU A 259 27.94 25.92 -2.96
C GLU A 259 27.27 26.39 -4.26
N ARG A 260 25.99 26.06 -4.45
CA ARG A 260 25.23 26.52 -5.61
C ARG A 260 25.07 28.05 -5.63
N ASP A 261 24.77 28.68 -4.49
CA ASP A 261 24.67 30.16 -4.40
C ASP A 261 25.99 30.84 -4.77
N GLN A 262 27.13 30.23 -4.43
CA GLN A 262 28.47 30.74 -4.79
C GLN A 262 28.80 30.60 -6.28
N GLN A 263 28.22 29.62 -6.97
CA GLN A 263 28.43 29.39 -8.41
C GLN A 263 27.58 30.30 -9.30
N ILE A 264 26.37 30.65 -8.86
CA ILE A 264 25.41 31.46 -9.63
C ILE A 264 26.03 32.78 -10.15
N PRO A 265 26.78 33.58 -9.37
CA PRO A 265 27.42 34.79 -9.87
C PRO A 265 28.36 34.56 -11.07
N GLN A 266 29.08 33.45 -11.11
CA GLN A 266 29.98 33.13 -12.22
C GLN A 266 29.19 32.80 -13.49
N GLU A 267 28.11 32.05 -13.34
CA GLU A 267 27.21 31.72 -14.47
C GLU A 267 26.47 32.96 -14.98
N VAL A 268 26.04 33.86 -14.09
CA VAL A 268 25.44 35.14 -14.48
C VAL A 268 26.41 35.95 -15.35
N MET A 269 27.70 35.99 -15.00
CA MET A 269 28.72 36.65 -15.83
C MET A 269 28.87 35.97 -17.20
N ALA A 270 28.83 34.63 -17.25
CA ALA A 270 28.89 33.89 -18.51
C ALA A 270 27.67 34.16 -19.41
N TYR A 271 26.45 34.17 -18.85
CA TYR A 271 25.23 34.52 -19.59
C TYR A 271 25.21 35.99 -20.01
N PHE A 272 25.77 36.88 -19.19
CA PHE A 272 25.92 38.30 -19.53
C PHE A 272 26.85 38.50 -20.73
N HIS A 273 27.97 37.78 -20.81
CA HIS A 273 28.86 37.84 -21.98
C HIS A 273 28.23 37.30 -23.27
N ASN A 274 27.17 36.49 -23.16
CA ASN A 274 26.43 35.92 -24.27
C ASN A 274 25.11 36.67 -24.57
N ASP A 275 24.88 37.84 -23.95
CA ASP A 275 23.65 38.63 -24.04
C ASP A 275 22.35 37.84 -23.73
N ASP A 276 22.44 36.77 -22.92
CA ASP A 276 21.29 35.94 -22.54
C ASP A 276 20.64 36.43 -21.25
N LEU A 277 19.81 37.47 -21.38
CA LEU A 277 19.06 38.05 -20.26
C LEU A 277 18.06 37.06 -19.63
N LYS A 278 17.54 36.10 -20.40
CA LYS A 278 16.60 35.09 -19.87
C LYS A 278 17.32 34.06 -18.99
N GLY A 279 18.54 33.68 -19.36
CA GLY A 279 19.42 32.85 -18.55
C GLY A 279 19.71 33.49 -17.19
N ILE A 280 20.04 34.79 -17.19
CA ILE A 280 20.28 35.56 -15.96
C ILE A 280 19.02 35.63 -15.08
N GLU A 281 17.85 35.93 -15.66
CA GLU A 281 16.60 35.99 -14.90
C GLU A 281 16.29 34.65 -14.22
N ARG A 282 16.49 33.54 -14.93
CA ARG A 282 16.30 32.19 -14.38
C ARG A 282 17.24 31.93 -13.19
N LEU A 283 18.52 32.29 -13.32
CA LEU A 283 19.50 32.13 -12.24
C LEU A 283 19.15 33.00 -11.03
N MET A 284 18.65 34.21 -11.23
CA MET A 284 18.21 35.07 -10.12
C MET A 284 16.98 34.52 -9.40
N GLN A 285 16.04 33.92 -10.13
CA GLN A 285 14.89 33.22 -9.54
C GLN A 285 15.28 31.94 -8.82
N GLU A 286 16.23 31.18 -9.35
CA GLU A 286 16.84 30.02 -8.67
C GLU A 286 17.51 30.46 -7.37
N ARG A 287 18.33 31.51 -7.42
CA ARG A 287 19.00 32.08 -6.25
C ARG A 287 18.03 32.46 -5.13
N LYS A 288 16.94 33.15 -5.48
CA LYS A 288 15.90 33.53 -4.53
C LYS A 288 15.25 32.32 -3.87
N ARG A 289 14.88 31.30 -4.67
CA ARG A 289 14.28 30.05 -4.15
C ARG A 289 15.24 29.28 -3.26
N ASN A 290 16.52 29.22 -3.64
CA ASN A 290 17.54 28.56 -2.81
C ASN A 290 17.70 29.28 -1.47
N ALA A 291 17.71 30.62 -1.44
CA ALA A 291 17.82 31.38 -0.20
C ALA A 291 16.62 31.18 0.74
N GLU A 292 15.40 31.18 0.20
CA GLU A 292 14.18 30.90 0.96
C GLU A 292 14.23 29.47 1.55
N PHE A 293 14.54 28.47 0.72
CA PHE A 293 14.61 27.09 1.15
C PHE A 293 15.75 26.81 2.15
N SER A 294 16.93 27.41 1.96
CA SER A 294 18.04 27.34 2.92
C SER A 294 17.65 27.91 4.29
N THR A 295 16.86 28.98 4.33
CA THR A 295 16.38 29.56 5.59
C THR A 295 15.46 28.59 6.33
N ASP A 296 14.50 27.99 5.61
CA ASP A 296 13.58 27.00 6.18
C ASP A 296 14.32 25.76 6.70
N LEU A 297 15.34 25.30 5.94
CA LEU A 297 16.14 24.13 6.29
C LEU A 297 17.04 24.40 7.51
N GLN A 298 17.60 25.61 7.64
CA GLN A 298 18.31 26.05 8.85
C GLN A 298 17.40 26.09 10.07
N GLU A 299 16.16 26.59 9.92
CA GLU A 299 15.20 26.62 11.02
C GLU A 299 14.81 25.20 11.46
N LEU A 300 14.62 24.29 10.50
CA LEU A 300 14.32 22.89 10.76
C LEU A 300 15.48 22.18 11.48
N LEU A 301 16.72 22.35 11.00
CA LEU A 301 17.91 21.82 11.66
C LEU A 301 18.04 22.34 13.09
N LYS A 302 17.83 23.64 13.32
CA LYS A 302 17.87 24.22 14.66
C LYS A 302 16.81 23.60 15.58
N LYS A 303 15.57 23.44 15.11
CA LYS A 303 14.49 22.83 15.90
C LYS A 303 14.80 21.36 16.22
N TRP A 304 15.37 20.62 15.29
CA TRP A 304 15.67 19.20 15.45
C TRP A 304 16.90 18.96 16.32
N ASN A 305 17.93 19.81 16.24
CA ASN A 305 19.08 19.74 17.13
C ASN A 305 18.68 19.96 18.59
N VAL A 306 17.81 20.94 18.87
CA VAL A 306 17.28 21.15 20.24
C VAL A 306 16.53 19.91 20.73
N LYS A 307 15.67 19.32 19.90
CA LYS A 307 14.94 18.10 20.27
C LYS A 307 15.85 16.88 20.44
N ALA A 308 16.91 16.77 19.64
CA ALA A 308 17.89 15.70 19.76
C ALA A 308 18.68 15.82 21.07
N GLU A 309 19.05 17.03 21.49
CA GLU A 309 19.68 17.29 22.79
C GLU A 309 18.76 16.97 23.97
N GLU A 310 17.47 17.32 23.88
CA GLU A 310 16.45 16.94 24.88
C GLU A 310 16.31 15.42 25.03
N MET A 311 16.47 14.66 23.94
CA MET A 311 16.42 13.19 23.94
C MET A 311 17.69 12.51 24.49
N VAL A 312 18.79 13.25 24.68
CA VAL A 312 20.03 12.73 25.28
C VAL A 312 20.06 12.91 26.80
N HIS A 313 19.21 13.80 27.34
CA HIS A 313 19.16 14.14 28.77
C HIS A 313 18.00 13.49 29.57
N VAL A 314 17.27 12.56 28.97
CA VAL A 314 16.24 11.71 29.61
C VAL A 314 16.79 10.30 29.77
#